data_AF-A0A9X1U2E3-F1
#
_entry.id   AF-A0A9X1U2E3-F1
#
_cell.length_a   1.000
_cell.length_b   1.000
_cell.length_c   1.000
_cell.angle_alpha   90.00
_cell.angle_beta   90.00
_cell.angle_gamma   90.00
#
_symmetry.space_group_name_H-M   'P 1'
#
loop_
_entity.id
_entity.type
_entity.pdbx_description
1 polymer ?
#
loop_
_entity_poly.entity_id
_entity_poly.type
_entity_poly.pdbx_seq_one_letter_code
_entity_poly.pdbx_strand_id
1 'polypeptide(L)'
;LTVLALNVDGKTLEYTDEDGIVTSIDLETVIDNFETLTTIVDNGNGTFTYTDEDNVTTTIDISNLETLTVLALNVDGKTLEYTDEDGVVTSIDLETVIDNFETLTTIVDNGNGTFTYTDEDNVTTTIDISNLETLTALALNVDGKTLEYTDEDGVVTSIDLETVIDTFETLTTIVDNGNGTFTYT
;
A
#
# COMPACT_ATOMS: atom_id res chain seq x y z
N LEU A 1 -71.55 30.16 -30.24
CA LEU A 1 -70.71 29.61 -29.15
C LEU A 1 -71.08 30.26 -27.82
N THR A 2 -71.75 29.52 -26.95
CA THR A 2 -72.20 30.03 -25.66
C THR A 2 -71.36 29.47 -24.51
N VAL A 3 -70.86 28.24 -24.63
CA VAL A 3 -69.88 27.64 -23.70
C VAL A 3 -68.96 26.68 -24.45
N LEU A 4 -67.67 26.71 -24.13
CA LEU A 4 -66.67 25.70 -24.48
C LEU A 4 -65.95 25.29 -23.20
N ALA A 5 -65.99 24.01 -22.85
CA ALA A 5 -65.36 23.51 -21.63
C ALA A 5 -64.77 22.12 -21.84
N LEU A 6 -63.63 21.88 -21.21
CA LEU A 6 -63.15 20.52 -21.00
C LEU A 6 -64.00 19.88 -19.91
N ASN A 7 -64.56 18.70 -20.18
CA ASN A 7 -65.36 17.95 -19.23
C ASN A 7 -64.46 17.48 -18.05
N VAL A 8 -65.07 17.15 -16.92
CA VAL A 8 -64.37 16.72 -15.70
C VAL A 8 -63.62 15.40 -15.87
N ASP A 9 -63.92 14.64 -16.93
CA ASP A 9 -63.17 13.45 -17.33
C ASP A 9 -61.76 13.77 -17.86
N GLY A 10 -61.47 15.04 -18.18
CA GLY A 10 -60.20 15.49 -18.74
C GLY A 10 -59.92 15.02 -20.17
N LYS A 11 -60.88 14.38 -20.83
CA LYS A 11 -60.73 13.74 -22.14
C LYS A 11 -61.75 14.22 -23.16
N THR A 12 -62.86 14.81 -22.75
CA THR A 12 -63.91 15.23 -23.67
C THR A 12 -64.02 16.75 -23.70
N LEU A 13 -63.90 17.37 -24.87
CA LEU A 13 -64.20 18.77 -25.07
C LEU A 13 -65.66 18.93 -25.49
N GLU A 14 -66.45 19.69 -24.74
CA GLU A 14 -67.86 19.94 -25.07
C GLU A 14 -68.07 21.39 -25.46
N TYR A 15 -68.77 21.59 -26.58
CA TYR A 15 -69.27 22.91 -26.98
C TYR A 15 -70.80 22.92 -27.00
N THR A 16 -71.39 23.99 -26.48
CA THR A 16 -72.83 24.27 -26.60
C THR A 16 -73.02 25.42 -27.59
N ASP A 17 -73.88 25.22 -28.60
CA ASP A 17 -74.24 26.27 -29.55
C ASP A 17 -75.30 27.24 -29.01
N GLU A 18 -75.69 28.23 -29.82
CA GLU A 18 -76.72 29.22 -29.48
C GLU A 18 -78.13 28.62 -29.36
N ASP A 19 -78.37 27.44 -29.94
CA ASP A 19 -79.65 26.72 -29.85
C ASP A 19 -79.68 25.74 -28.66
N GLY A 20 -78.57 25.62 -27.91
CA GLY A 20 -78.43 24.76 -26.74
C GLY A 20 -78.02 23.32 -27.05
N ILE A 21 -77.64 23.01 -28.28
CA ILE A 21 -77.17 21.68 -28.67
C ILE A 21 -75.73 21.51 -28.20
N VAL A 22 -75.46 20.40 -27.50
CA VAL A 22 -74.12 20.03 -27.06
C VAL A 22 -73.48 19.12 -28.10
N THR A 23 -72.25 19.45 -28.46
CA THR A 23 -71.40 18.58 -29.27
C THR A 23 -70.16 18.23 -28.48
N SER A 24 -69.86 16.94 -28.41
CA SER A 24 -68.72 16.39 -27.69
C SER A 24 -67.65 15.96 -28.68
N ILE A 25 -66.40 16.34 -28.41
CA ILE A 25 -65.21 15.94 -29.14
C ILE A 25 -64.37 15.12 -28.17
N ASP A 26 -64.22 13.83 -28.46
CA ASP A 26 -63.33 12.96 -27.71
C ASP A 26 -61.87 13.30 -28.06
N LEU A 27 -61.12 13.78 -27.07
CA LEU A 27 -59.71 14.13 -27.21
C LEU A 27 -58.80 12.91 -27.10
N GLU A 28 -59.24 11.78 -26.55
CA GLU A 28 -58.41 10.55 -26.49
C GLU A 28 -58.08 10.08 -27.91
N THR A 29 -59.10 9.95 -28.75
CA THR A 29 -58.91 9.64 -30.16
C THR A 29 -58.08 10.70 -30.90
N VAL A 30 -58.20 11.97 -30.53
CA VAL A 30 -57.39 13.05 -31.15
C VAL A 30 -55.94 12.94 -30.71
N ILE A 31 -55.68 12.76 -29.42
CA ILE A 31 -54.33 12.63 -28.84
C ILE A 31 -53.64 11.39 -29.39
N ASP A 32 -54.31 10.24 -29.44
CA ASP A 32 -53.75 9.00 -29.99
C ASP A 32 -53.33 9.16 -31.47
N ASN A 33 -54.07 9.95 -32.26
CA ASN A 33 -53.72 10.22 -33.66
C ASN A 33 -52.49 11.13 -33.82
N PHE A 34 -52.10 11.87 -32.78
CA PHE A 34 -50.94 12.76 -32.78
C PHE A 34 -49.85 12.29 -31.81
N GLU A 35 -50.05 11.20 -31.09
CA GLU A 35 -49.03 10.57 -30.28
C GLU A 35 -48.00 9.95 -31.22
N THR A 36 -46.75 10.23 -30.94
CA THR A 36 -45.63 9.76 -31.74
C THR A 36 -44.73 8.89 -30.88
N LEU A 37 -44.30 7.76 -31.41
CA LEU A 37 -43.47 6.80 -30.69
C LEU A 37 -42.04 6.87 -31.21
N THR A 38 -41.09 7.11 -30.32
CA THR A 38 -39.67 6.88 -30.59
C THR A 38 -39.27 5.50 -30.10
N THR A 39 -38.30 4.89 -30.77
CA THR A 39 -37.75 3.60 -30.34
C THR A 39 -36.24 3.65 -30.26
N ILE A 40 -35.67 3.01 -29.25
CA ILE A 40 -34.25 2.72 -29.17
C ILE A 40 -34.10 1.21 -29.10
N VAL A 41 -33.33 0.66 -30.03
CA VAL A 41 -33.04 -0.78 -30.11
C VAL A 41 -31.54 -0.99 -29.96
N ASP A 42 -31.13 -1.89 -29.07
CA ASP A 42 -29.76 -2.37 -28.97
C ASP A 42 -29.47 -3.37 -30.10
N ASN A 43 -28.39 -3.13 -30.85
CA ASN A 43 -27.98 -3.98 -31.97
C ASN A 43 -27.02 -5.11 -31.56
N GLY A 44 -26.59 -5.17 -30.30
CA GLY A 44 -25.71 -6.22 -29.78
C GLY A 44 -24.26 -6.13 -30.27
N ASN A 45 -23.86 -5.01 -30.84
CA ASN A 45 -22.52 -4.76 -31.38
C ASN A 45 -21.93 -3.40 -30.94
N GLY A 46 -22.42 -2.84 -29.83
CA GLY A 46 -21.99 -1.52 -29.36
C GLY A 46 -22.64 -0.35 -30.10
N THR A 47 -23.70 -0.59 -30.87
CA THR A 47 -24.51 0.46 -31.48
C THR A 47 -25.97 0.34 -31.07
N PHE A 48 -26.66 1.49 -31.03
CA PHE A 48 -28.10 1.57 -30.85
C PHE A 48 -28.74 2.19 -32.10
N THR A 49 -29.91 1.68 -32.50
CA THR A 49 -30.74 2.32 -33.52
C THR A 49 -31.84 3.11 -32.84
N TYR A 50 -31.73 4.44 -32.94
CA TYR A 50 -32.80 5.36 -32.61
C TYR A 50 -33.68 5.58 -33.85
N THR A 51 -34.97 5.38 -33.73
CA THR A 51 -35.97 5.72 -34.75
C THR A 51 -36.83 6.84 -34.20
N ASP A 52 -36.86 7.98 -34.90
CA ASP A 52 -37.69 9.12 -34.54
C ASP A 52 -39.14 8.96 -35.01
N GLU A 53 -39.96 9.95 -34.66
CA GLU A 53 -41.36 10.06 -34.97
C GLU A 53 -41.67 10.11 -36.49
N ASP A 54 -40.69 10.55 -37.28
CA ASP A 54 -40.75 10.65 -38.74
C ASP A 54 -40.24 9.37 -39.43
N ASN A 55 -39.95 8.31 -38.67
CA ASN A 55 -39.31 7.05 -39.11
C ASN A 55 -37.89 7.24 -39.66
N VAL A 56 -37.22 8.33 -39.31
CA VAL A 56 -35.80 8.52 -39.62
C VAL A 56 -34.98 7.76 -38.59
N THR A 57 -34.02 6.99 -39.08
CA THR A 57 -33.12 6.20 -38.23
C THR A 57 -31.80 6.93 -38.04
N THR A 58 -31.35 7.00 -36.79
CA THR A 58 -30.01 7.46 -36.40
C THR A 58 -29.30 6.31 -35.71
N THR A 59 -28.08 6.01 -36.15
CA THR A 59 -27.21 5.06 -35.45
C THR A 59 -26.41 5.83 -34.41
N ILE A 60 -26.57 5.43 -33.15
CA ILE A 60 -25.75 5.90 -32.04
C ILE A 60 -24.65 4.85 -31.86
N ASP A 61 -23.44 5.22 -32.23
CA ASP A 61 -22.27 4.36 -32.09
C ASP A 61 -21.55 4.68 -30.78
N ILE A 62 -21.44 3.68 -29.91
CA ILE A 62 -20.67 3.75 -28.67
C ILE A 62 -19.56 2.70 -28.63
N SER A 63 -19.24 2.06 -29.77
CA SER A 63 -18.24 0.99 -29.82
C SER A 63 -16.84 1.48 -29.48
N ASN A 64 -16.63 2.79 -29.48
CA ASN A 64 -15.40 3.50 -29.15
C ASN A 64 -15.42 4.10 -27.73
N LEU A 65 -16.46 3.86 -26.93
CA LEU A 65 -16.43 4.18 -25.51
C LEU A 65 -15.71 3.07 -24.76
N GLU A 66 -14.43 3.32 -24.49
CA GLU A 66 -13.57 2.39 -23.76
C GLU A 66 -14.03 2.27 -22.29
N THR A 67 -14.16 1.04 -21.79
CA THR A 67 -14.48 0.77 -20.38
C THR A 67 -13.46 -0.20 -19.81
N LEU A 68 -12.76 0.22 -18.74
CA LEU A 68 -11.83 -0.66 -18.03
C LEU A 68 -12.61 -1.83 -17.41
N THR A 69 -12.41 -3.03 -17.96
CA THR A 69 -13.17 -4.22 -17.56
C THR A 69 -12.54 -4.89 -16.34
N VAL A 70 -11.20 -5.00 -16.30
CA VAL A 70 -10.45 -5.56 -15.17
C VAL A 70 -9.09 -4.86 -15.02
N LEU A 71 -8.68 -4.58 -13.78
CA LEU A 71 -7.31 -4.22 -13.43
C LEU A 71 -6.90 -5.07 -12.22
N ALA A 72 -5.89 -5.93 -12.37
CA ALA A 72 -5.48 -6.87 -11.34
C ALA A 72 -3.98 -7.13 -11.37
N LEU A 73 -3.42 -7.43 -10.19
CA LEU A 73 -2.06 -7.95 -10.09
C LEU A 73 -2.07 -9.42 -10.53
N ASN A 74 -1.18 -9.78 -11.46
CA ASN A 74 -0.99 -11.14 -11.93
C ASN A 74 -0.48 -12.02 -10.76
N VAL A 75 -0.69 -13.33 -10.86
CA VAL A 75 -0.24 -14.33 -9.88
C VAL A 75 1.28 -14.38 -9.70
N ASP A 76 2.05 -13.84 -10.66
CA ASP A 76 3.50 -13.67 -10.53
C ASP A 76 3.91 -12.62 -9.48
N GLY A 77 2.98 -11.80 -9.03
CA GLY A 77 3.15 -10.74 -8.03
C GLY A 77 3.90 -9.51 -8.52
N LYS A 78 4.18 -9.40 -9.83
CA LYS A 78 5.03 -8.33 -10.39
C LYS A 78 4.47 -7.70 -11.67
N THR A 79 3.53 -8.36 -12.33
CA THR A 79 2.89 -7.80 -13.51
C THR A 79 1.52 -7.28 -13.14
N LEU A 80 1.26 -6.00 -13.40
CA LEU A 80 -0.10 -5.46 -13.34
C LEU A 80 -0.75 -5.66 -14.72
N GLU A 81 -1.88 -6.35 -14.76
CA GLU A 81 -2.62 -6.60 -16.00
C GLU A 81 -3.92 -5.80 -16.01
N TYR A 82 -4.17 -5.11 -17.12
CA TYR A 82 -5.48 -4.55 -17.41
C TYR A 82 -6.07 -5.23 -18.64
N THR A 83 -7.36 -5.53 -18.58
CA THR A 83 -8.14 -6.10 -19.69
C THR A 83 -9.16 -5.06 -20.13
N ASP A 84 -9.11 -4.69 -21.41
CA ASP A 84 -10.10 -3.77 -22.01
C ASP A 84 -11.40 -4.50 -22.37
N GLU A 85 -12.38 -3.74 -22.89
CA GLU A 85 -13.68 -4.26 -23.34
C GLU A 85 -13.60 -5.22 -24.52
N ASP A 86 -12.53 -5.15 -25.33
CA ASP A 86 -12.25 -6.09 -26.41
C ASP A 86 -11.63 -7.40 -25.89
N GLY A 87 -11.36 -7.49 -24.59
CA GLY A 87 -10.71 -8.63 -23.95
C GLY A 87 -9.21 -8.69 -24.18
N VAL A 88 -8.61 -7.62 -24.70
CA VAL A 88 -7.16 -7.52 -24.89
C VAL A 88 -6.52 -7.24 -23.54
N VAL A 89 -5.54 -8.06 -23.21
CA VAL A 89 -4.75 -7.90 -21.98
C VAL A 89 -3.51 -7.09 -22.29
N THR A 90 -3.31 -6.02 -21.53
CA THR A 90 -2.08 -5.24 -21.52
C THR A 90 -1.38 -5.41 -20.18
N SER A 91 -0.09 -5.73 -20.25
CA SER A 91 0.75 -6.00 -19.10
C SER A 91 1.67 -4.82 -18.82
N ILE A 92 1.75 -4.42 -17.56
CA ILE A 92 2.68 -3.42 -17.03
C ILE A 92 3.61 -4.16 -16.08
N ASP A 93 4.88 -4.28 -16.46
CA ASP A 93 5.90 -4.87 -15.61
C ASP A 93 6.27 -3.91 -14.48
N LEU A 94 5.93 -4.27 -13.24
CA LEU A 94 6.24 -3.46 -12.07
C LEU A 94 7.71 -3.56 -11.66
N GLU A 95 8.49 -4.58 -12.07
CA GLU A 95 9.94 -4.60 -11.81
C GLU A 95 10.59 -3.40 -12.50
N THR A 96 10.34 -3.25 -13.80
CA THR A 96 10.83 -2.10 -14.56
C THR A 96 10.36 -0.75 -13.97
N VAL A 97 9.13 -0.68 -13.46
CA VAL A 97 8.63 0.54 -12.81
C VAL A 97 9.36 0.79 -11.50
N ILE A 98 9.50 -0.23 -10.64
CA ILE A 98 10.16 -0.13 -9.34
C ILE A 98 11.62 0.24 -9.54
N ASP A 99 12.36 -0.39 -10.44
CA ASP A 99 13.78 -0.10 -10.71
C ASP A 99 14.01 1.37 -11.09
N ASN A 100 13.05 2.01 -11.78
CA ASN A 100 13.15 3.44 -12.13
C ASN A 100 12.99 4.38 -10.94
N PHE A 101 12.37 3.91 -9.86
CA PHE A 101 12.10 4.67 -8.64
C PHE A 101 12.86 4.16 -7.41
N GLU A 102 13.50 3.00 -7.51
CA GLU A 102 14.35 2.46 -6.47
C GLU A 102 15.54 3.40 -6.28
N THR A 103 15.80 3.74 -5.03
CA THR A 103 16.96 4.55 -4.67
C THR A 103 18.05 3.66 -4.09
N LEU A 104 19.27 3.82 -4.60
CA LEU A 104 20.41 3.05 -4.14
C LEU A 104 21.06 3.75 -2.94
N THR A 105 21.14 3.06 -1.81
CA THR A 105 22.00 3.45 -0.69
C THR A 105 23.29 2.61 -0.73
N THR A 106 24.39 3.15 -0.20
CA THR A 106 25.66 2.41 -0.14
C THR A 106 26.29 2.51 1.24
N ILE A 107 27.00 1.46 1.65
CA ILE A 107 27.87 1.45 2.82
C ILE A 107 29.25 0.99 2.35
N VAL A 108 30.27 1.80 2.61
CA VAL A 108 31.66 1.53 2.25
C VAL A 108 32.52 1.53 3.50
N ASP A 109 33.33 0.49 3.69
CA ASP A 109 34.36 0.43 4.73
C ASP A 109 35.55 1.34 4.34
N ASN A 110 35.93 2.25 5.24
CA ASN A 110 37.04 3.18 5.02
C ASN A 110 38.40 2.61 5.45
N GLY A 111 38.45 1.40 6.03
CA GLY A 111 39.68 0.71 6.44
C GLY A 111 40.36 1.30 7.69
N ASN A 112 39.66 2.15 8.43
CA ASN A 112 40.15 2.84 9.62
C ASN A 112 39.18 2.79 10.81
N GLY A 113 38.28 1.79 10.84
CA GLY A 113 37.24 1.69 11.87
C GLY A 113 36.06 2.65 11.66
N THR A 114 35.93 3.22 10.45
CA THR A 114 34.74 4.00 10.07
C THR A 114 34.12 3.47 8.78
N PHE A 115 32.82 3.66 8.63
CA PHE A 115 32.08 3.38 7.41
C PHE A 115 31.47 4.67 6.86
N THR A 116 31.39 4.77 5.54
CA THR A 116 30.68 5.83 4.85
C THR A 116 29.34 5.27 4.36
N TYR A 117 28.24 5.71 4.98
CA TYR A 117 26.89 5.52 4.45
C TYR A 117 26.57 6.66 3.49
N THR A 118 26.10 6.36 2.28
CA THR A 118 25.58 7.36 1.33
C THR A 118 24.11 7.05 1.09
N ASP A 119 23.24 8.03 1.37
CA ASP A 119 21.81 7.91 1.15
C ASP A 119 21.40 8.20 -0.31
N GLU A 120 20.11 8.09 -0.57
CA GLU A 120 19.48 8.34 -1.86
C GLU A 120 19.66 9.79 -2.36
N ASP A 121 19.87 10.74 -1.46
CA ASP A 121 20.09 12.15 -1.78
C ASP A 121 21.59 12.47 -1.98
N ASN A 122 22.44 11.43 -2.02
CA ASN A 122 23.90 11.52 -2.06
C ASN A 122 24.51 12.24 -0.84
N VAL A 123 23.78 12.29 0.28
CA VAL A 123 24.30 12.79 1.54
C VAL A 123 25.07 11.68 2.23
N THR A 124 26.29 12.00 2.63
CA THR A 124 27.17 11.05 3.32
C THR A 124 27.07 11.20 4.83
N THR A 125 26.99 10.08 5.52
CA THR A 125 27.08 9.97 6.98
C THR A 125 28.25 9.07 7.34
N THR A 126 29.18 9.58 8.14
CA THR A 126 30.26 8.76 8.70
C THR A 126 29.74 8.03 9.93
N ILE A 127 29.82 6.71 9.89
CA ILE A 127 29.56 5.83 11.03
C ILE A 127 30.93 5.49 11.61
N ASP A 128 31.22 6.03 12.79
CA ASP A 128 32.47 5.79 13.50
C ASP A 128 32.26 4.69 14.55
N ILE A 129 33.00 3.59 14.41
CA ILE A 129 33.00 2.47 15.36
C ILE A 129 34.36 2.31 16.06
N SER A 130 35.27 3.27 15.90
CA SER A 130 36.61 3.23 16.49
C SER A 130 36.61 3.27 18.01
N ASN A 131 35.49 3.66 18.63
CA ASN A 131 35.31 3.71 20.07
C ASN A 131 34.52 2.51 20.65
N LEU A 132 34.18 1.52 19.82
CA LEU A 132 33.57 0.29 20.31
C LEU A 132 34.66 -0.59 20.92
N GLU A 133 34.80 -0.52 22.24
CA GLU A 133 35.71 -1.42 22.97
C GLU A 133 35.22 -2.86 22.91
N THR A 134 36.07 -3.76 22.44
CA THR A 134 35.81 -5.20 22.41
C THR A 134 36.95 -5.97 23.05
N LEU A 135 36.58 -6.99 23.84
CA LEU A 135 37.54 -7.91 24.43
C LEU A 135 38.00 -8.90 23.35
N THR A 136 39.20 -8.70 22.79
CA THR A 136 39.78 -9.58 21.77
C THR A 136 40.22 -10.92 22.36
N ALA A 137 40.84 -10.90 23.53
CA ALA A 137 41.29 -12.11 24.22
C ALA A 137 41.31 -11.91 25.74
N LEU A 138 41.02 -12.98 26.48
CA LEU A 138 41.21 -13.07 27.92
C LEU A 138 41.85 -14.42 28.23
N ALA A 139 43.04 -14.41 28.81
CA ALA A 139 43.79 -15.62 29.10
C ALA A 139 44.58 -15.49 30.40
N LEU A 140 44.71 -16.60 31.13
CA LEU A 140 45.68 -16.70 32.21
C LEU A 140 47.07 -16.83 31.60
N ASN A 141 48.00 -16.00 32.04
CA ASN A 141 49.39 -16.05 31.61
C ASN A 141 50.02 -17.38 32.06
N VAL A 142 51.09 -17.80 31.39
CA VAL A 142 51.82 -19.05 31.68
C VAL A 142 52.41 -19.08 33.08
N ASP A 143 52.55 -17.91 33.72
CA ASP A 143 52.92 -17.79 35.13
C ASP A 143 51.86 -18.31 36.12
N GLY A 144 50.62 -18.51 35.65
CA GLY A 144 49.48 -18.98 36.44
C GLY A 144 48.94 -17.95 37.44
N LYS A 145 49.41 -16.70 37.39
CA LYS A 145 49.15 -15.65 38.41
C LYS A 145 48.59 -14.38 37.80
N THR A 146 48.88 -14.10 36.55
CA THR A 146 48.45 -12.88 35.88
C THR A 146 47.33 -13.21 34.90
N LEU A 147 46.18 -12.55 35.03
CA LEU A 147 45.15 -12.58 34.00
C LEU A 147 45.44 -11.44 33.02
N GLU A 148 45.61 -11.77 31.75
CA GLU A 148 45.83 -10.78 30.69
C GLU A 148 44.61 -10.72 29.80
N TYR A 149 44.17 -9.50 29.51
CA TYR A 149 43.26 -9.26 28.41
C TYR A 149 43.87 -8.35 27.36
N THR A 150 43.51 -8.59 26.12
CA THR A 150 43.89 -7.77 24.97
C THR A 150 42.64 -7.12 24.42
N ASP A 151 42.63 -5.81 24.28
CA ASP A 151 41.54 -5.05 23.65
C ASP A 151 41.64 -5.10 22.11
N GLU A 152 40.75 -4.38 21.43
CA GLU A 152 40.71 -4.27 19.96
C GLU A 152 41.91 -3.53 19.37
N ASP A 153 42.55 -2.66 20.15
CA ASP A 153 43.76 -1.94 19.77
C ASP A 153 45.03 -2.78 19.96
N GLY A 154 44.89 -4.01 20.49
CA GLY A 154 46.00 -4.91 20.77
C GLY A 154 46.76 -4.54 22.04
N VAL A 155 46.24 -3.64 22.87
CA VAL A 155 46.82 -3.27 24.15
C VAL A 155 46.53 -4.37 25.16
N VAL A 156 47.58 -4.82 25.83
CA VAL A 156 47.48 -5.85 26.87
C VAL A 156 47.34 -5.18 28.22
N THR A 157 46.27 -5.51 28.94
CA THR A 157 46.07 -5.13 30.33
C THR A 157 46.23 -6.35 31.22
N SER A 158 47.08 -6.22 32.24
CA SER A 158 47.39 -7.29 33.18
C SER A 158 46.71 -7.04 34.53
N ILE A 159 46.07 -8.08 35.05
CA ILE A 159 45.49 -8.13 36.39
C ILE A 159 46.27 -9.17 37.20
N ASP A 160 47.02 -8.70 38.19
CA ASP A 160 47.77 -9.57 39.10
C ASP A 160 46.82 -10.22 40.11
N LEU A 161 46.57 -11.51 39.94
CA LEU A 161 45.66 -12.25 40.81
C LEU A 161 46.21 -12.43 42.21
N GLU A 162 47.53 -12.35 42.44
CA GLU A 162 48.09 -12.43 43.80
C GLU A 162 47.64 -11.23 44.62
N THR A 163 47.70 -10.02 44.06
CA THR A 163 47.20 -8.81 44.74
C THR A 163 45.70 -8.84 45.00
N VAL A 164 44.93 -9.41 44.06
CA VAL A 164 43.49 -9.58 44.21
C VAL A 164 43.20 -10.58 45.33
N ILE A 165 43.88 -11.72 45.33
CA ILE A 165 43.73 -12.77 46.35
C ILE A 165 44.10 -12.21 47.73
N ASP A 166 45.24 -11.53 47.87
CA ASP A 166 45.68 -10.92 49.14
C ASP A 166 44.65 -9.93 49.71
N THR A 167 43.95 -9.20 48.84
CA THR A 167 42.91 -8.24 49.27
C THR A 167 41.71 -8.93 49.92
N PHE A 168 41.41 -10.16 49.52
CA PHE A 168 40.29 -10.95 50.02
C PHE A 168 40.72 -12.11 50.92
N GLU A 169 42.02 -12.31 51.11
CA GLU A 169 42.54 -13.34 51.98
C GLU A 169 42.20 -13.00 53.44
N THR A 170 41.45 -13.89 54.08
CA THR A 170 41.23 -13.83 55.52
C THR A 170 42.33 -14.63 56.22
N LEU A 171 43.10 -13.96 57.09
CA LEU A 171 44.11 -14.63 57.90
C LEU A 171 43.43 -15.70 58.76
N THR A 172 43.71 -16.95 58.44
CA THR A 172 43.30 -18.09 59.26
C THR A 172 44.40 -18.38 60.26
N THR A 173 44.06 -18.37 61.54
CA THR A 173 44.99 -18.73 62.61
C THR A 173 44.62 -20.07 63.24
N ILE A 174 45.62 -20.92 63.41
CA ILE A 174 45.49 -22.15 64.17
C ILE A 174 46.25 -21.96 65.48
N VAL A 175 45.53 -22.00 66.59
CA VAL A 175 46.09 -21.88 67.94
C VAL A 175 46.08 -23.25 68.59
N ASP A 176 47.26 -23.75 69.00
CA ASP A 176 47.35 -24.91 69.88
C ASP A 176 46.89 -24.52 71.28
N ASN A 177 45.88 -25.21 71.79
CA ASN A 177 45.32 -24.95 73.12
C ASN A 177 46.15 -25.60 74.24
N GLY A 178 47.24 -26.30 73.92
CA GLY A 178 48.13 -26.96 74.88
C GLY A 178 47.52 -28.20 75.56
N ASN A 179 46.36 -28.66 75.09
CA ASN A 179 45.64 -29.84 75.60
C ASN A 179 45.45 -30.93 74.54
N GLY A 180 46.19 -30.86 73.43
CA GLY A 180 46.05 -31.76 72.28
C GLY A 180 44.90 -31.41 71.33
N THR A 181 44.28 -30.23 71.50
CA THR A 181 43.28 -29.69 70.57
C THR A 181 43.75 -28.35 69.98
N PHE A 182 43.30 -28.06 68.76
CA PHE A 182 43.58 -26.81 68.07
C PHE A 182 42.30 -26.02 67.86
N THR A 183 42.37 -24.69 68.02
CA THR A 183 41.28 -23.77 67.69
C THR A 183 41.55 -23.11 66.35
N TYR A 184 40.54 -23.07 65.48
CA TYR A 184 40.56 -22.40 64.18
C TYR A 184 39.76 -21.10 64.28
N THR A 185 40.39 -19.96 64.03
CA THR A 185 39.74 -18.64 63.95
C THR A 185 40.24 -17.88 62.74
#